data_AF-A0A935TRB6-F1
#
_entry.id   AF-A0A935TRB6-F1
#
_cell.length_a   1.000
_cell.length_b   1.000
_cell.length_c   1.000
_cell.angle_alpha   90.00
_cell.angle_beta   90.00
_cell.angle_gamma   90.00
#
_symmetry.space_group_name_H-M   'P 1'
#
loop_
_entity.id
_entity.type
_entity.pdbx_description
1 polymer ?
#
loop_
_entity_poly.entity_id
_entity_poly.type
_entity_poly.pdbx_seq_one_letter_code
_entity_poly.pdbx_strand_id
1 'polypeptide(L)'
;MQNNICFTPRGFCSNNPQTKLINNWVYFIFRQFVRNRLGFAFVLLLFLLGITTANAQEIGDIDGLIFDPGPTDSTTTSLAQKAVPETKALIKYLKEQEQKEKKFNGITQFGFAGDKTGATSLYKINGGIAVSRGYYPDKFEFATDMGLVINNGVFSENVSNVFITFDHSLPTGDSLFLENYMVMTRFSDEFLGIDQRYELGGGFIVALWSKKLTATGKSEMKRLLKTNLARPQPDSDSVRICIDGQCANFRQTNPNSDDAELLYRAHQQAKVALRKKYNKFRLALLSGLIIEAEKITATDTLYTILGKQQFTQSYDATLKLRWEMRPTIDVKPTDKWSFKIRPFIKMPMPWEWYSTVNSHGFTSKAIDYRLDLLANLTIKLADWSNKQASLDVQYRILYDNAPQRNFLDPLLSTDGLPLLLAAQKTHQIVRLMFQVKF
;
A
#
# COMPACT_ATOMS: atom_id res chain seq x y z
N MET A 1 28.57 -42.35 -3.41
CA MET A 1 27.66 -42.29 -2.24
C MET A 1 27.82 -40.93 -1.59
N GLN A 2 26.91 -39.99 -1.87
CA GLN A 2 26.90 -38.66 -1.26
C GLN A 2 25.75 -38.60 -0.25
N ASN A 3 26.09 -38.32 1.01
CA ASN A 3 25.17 -38.24 2.13
C ASN A 3 24.31 -36.97 2.03
N ASN A 4 22.98 -37.14 1.94
CA ASN A 4 22.00 -36.10 2.19
C ASN A 4 21.83 -35.95 3.71
N ILE A 5 22.28 -34.84 4.28
CA ILE A 5 21.99 -34.47 5.66
C ILE A 5 20.79 -33.52 5.65
N CYS A 6 19.64 -34.01 6.15
CA CYS A 6 18.44 -33.22 6.40
C CYS A 6 18.42 -32.76 7.87
N PHE A 7 18.23 -31.46 8.12
CA PHE A 7 17.96 -30.91 9.44
C PHE A 7 16.58 -30.23 9.46
N THR A 8 15.51 -31.01 9.63
CA THR A 8 14.22 -30.58 10.22
C THR A 8 13.40 -31.81 10.66
N PRO A 9 12.60 -31.73 11.74
CA PRO A 9 11.78 -32.84 12.18
C PRO A 9 10.53 -32.95 11.29
N ARG A 10 10.46 -34.06 10.55
CA ARG A 10 9.29 -34.70 9.89
C ARG A 10 8.39 -33.80 9.01
N GLY A 11 8.50 -33.99 7.69
CA GLY A 11 7.28 -34.08 6.88
C GLY A 11 7.19 -33.37 5.53
N PHE A 12 8.26 -32.87 4.90
CA PHE A 12 8.17 -32.39 3.51
C PHE A 12 9.46 -32.65 2.73
N CYS A 13 9.62 -33.86 2.21
CA CYS A 13 10.57 -34.16 1.13
C CYS A 13 9.76 -34.35 -0.15
N SER A 14 9.43 -33.24 -0.81
CA SER A 14 8.87 -33.27 -2.17
C SER A 14 10.01 -33.18 -3.18
N ASN A 15 10.06 -34.11 -4.12
CA ASN A 15 10.98 -34.09 -5.26
C ASN A 15 10.61 -33.05 -6.33
N ASN A 16 9.62 -32.17 -6.07
CA ASN A 16 9.24 -31.11 -6.98
C ASN A 16 10.37 -30.04 -7.06
N PRO A 17 10.87 -29.71 -8.26
CA PRO A 17 11.93 -28.71 -8.47
C PRO A 17 11.59 -27.32 -7.92
N GLN A 18 10.30 -26.93 -7.85
CA GLN A 18 9.88 -25.66 -7.27
C GLN A 18 10.11 -25.60 -5.74
N THR A 19 9.87 -26.69 -5.01
CA THR A 19 10.13 -26.79 -3.57
C THR A 19 11.63 -26.80 -3.22
N LYS A 20 12.49 -27.32 -4.10
CA LYS A 20 13.95 -27.25 -3.93
C LYS A 20 14.50 -25.84 -4.13
N LEU A 21 13.95 -25.10 -5.09
CA LEU A 21 14.25 -23.68 -5.30
C LEU A 21 13.88 -22.86 -4.06
N ILE A 22 12.65 -23.02 -3.55
CA ILE A 22 12.18 -22.29 -2.36
C ILE A 22 13.07 -22.57 -1.14
N ASN A 23 13.44 -23.84 -0.89
CA ASN A 23 14.30 -24.19 0.25
C ASN A 23 15.72 -23.63 0.15
N ASN A 24 16.32 -23.61 -1.05
CA ASN A 24 17.64 -23.01 -1.27
C ASN A 24 17.63 -21.48 -1.11
N TRP A 25 16.53 -20.83 -1.51
CA TRP A 25 16.35 -19.38 -1.34
C TRP A 25 16.10 -18.99 0.11
N VAL A 26 15.30 -19.77 0.86
CA VAL A 26 15.11 -19.56 2.31
C VAL A 26 16.44 -19.62 3.06
N TYR A 27 17.31 -20.57 2.70
CA TYR A 27 18.66 -20.67 3.27
C TYR A 27 19.55 -19.47 2.91
N PHE A 28 19.49 -18.99 1.67
CA PHE A 28 20.24 -17.81 1.23
C PHE A 28 19.76 -16.52 1.92
N ILE A 29 18.44 -16.33 2.03
CA ILE A 29 17.81 -15.20 2.72
C ILE A 29 18.19 -15.20 4.21
N PHE A 30 18.16 -16.37 4.87
CA PHE A 30 18.58 -16.51 6.26
C PHE A 30 20.08 -16.21 6.44
N ARG A 31 20.93 -16.61 5.48
CA ARG A 31 22.37 -16.32 5.50
C ARG A 31 22.69 -14.84 5.31
N GLN A 32 21.91 -14.11 4.51
CA GLN A 32 22.05 -12.66 4.35
C GLN A 32 21.52 -11.88 5.57
N PHE A 33 20.45 -12.37 6.20
CA PHE A 33 19.93 -11.85 7.47
C PHE A 33 20.99 -11.84 8.59
N VAL A 34 21.77 -12.92 8.71
CA VAL A 34 22.82 -13.05 9.74
C VAL A 34 24.05 -12.19 9.45
N ARG A 35 24.32 -11.85 8.18
CA ARG A 35 25.62 -11.32 7.75
C ARG A 35 25.61 -9.82 7.41
N ASN A 36 24.50 -9.27 6.92
CA ASN A 36 24.41 -7.86 6.55
C ASN A 36 22.94 -7.37 6.48
N ARG A 37 22.54 -6.48 7.40
CA ARG A 37 21.16 -5.92 7.46
C ARG A 37 20.75 -5.19 6.17
N LEU A 38 21.69 -4.54 5.47
CA LEU A 38 21.46 -3.87 4.18
C LEU A 38 21.35 -4.87 3.01
N GLY A 39 22.16 -5.93 3.03
CA GLY A 39 22.12 -7.00 2.02
C GLY A 39 20.82 -7.80 2.06
N PHE A 40 20.28 -8.04 3.26
CA PHE A 40 18.97 -8.68 3.43
C PHE A 40 17.84 -7.86 2.82
N ALA A 41 17.77 -6.55 3.10
CA ALA A 41 16.74 -5.68 2.55
C ALA A 41 16.80 -5.61 1.01
N PHE A 42 18.00 -5.54 0.44
CA PHE A 42 18.20 -5.52 -1.02
C PHE A 42 17.83 -6.84 -1.71
N VAL A 43 18.17 -7.98 -1.09
CA VAL A 43 17.79 -9.31 -1.61
C VAL A 43 16.28 -9.56 -1.49
N LEU A 44 15.64 -9.09 -0.41
CA LEU A 44 14.19 -9.13 -0.26
C LEU A 44 13.51 -8.26 -1.34
N LEU A 45 14.07 -7.07 -1.61
CA LEU A 45 13.59 -6.15 -2.63
C LEU A 45 13.67 -6.76 -4.04
N LEU A 46 14.81 -7.38 -4.39
CA LEU A 46 15.00 -8.08 -5.65
C LEU A 46 14.11 -9.32 -5.79
N PHE A 47 13.88 -10.06 -4.70
CA PHE A 47 12.97 -11.21 -4.71
C PHE A 47 11.52 -10.78 -4.96
N LEU A 48 11.08 -9.69 -4.30
CA LEU A 48 9.75 -9.14 -4.50
C LEU A 48 9.58 -8.52 -5.90
N LEU A 49 10.62 -7.89 -6.47
CA LEU A 49 10.63 -7.39 -7.85
C LEU A 49 10.70 -8.51 -8.90
N GLY A 50 11.39 -9.63 -8.63
CA GLY A 50 11.51 -10.76 -9.55
C GLY A 50 10.22 -11.58 -9.70
N ILE A 51 9.32 -11.53 -8.71
CA ILE A 51 8.01 -12.21 -8.76
C ILE A 51 7.01 -11.45 -9.66
N THR A 52 7.20 -10.15 -9.88
CA THR A 52 6.20 -9.29 -10.55
C THR A 52 6.31 -9.30 -12.07
N THR A 53 7.49 -9.63 -12.62
CA THR A 53 7.69 -9.66 -14.09
C THR A 53 7.27 -10.97 -14.75
N ALA A 54 6.97 -12.03 -13.98
CA ALA A 54 6.71 -13.36 -14.53
C ALA A 54 5.26 -13.63 -14.97
N ASN A 55 4.31 -12.70 -14.74
CA ASN A 55 2.88 -12.94 -14.97
C ASN A 55 2.13 -11.82 -15.71
N ALA A 56 2.83 -10.91 -16.39
CA ALA A 56 2.16 -9.90 -17.22
C ALA A 56 1.49 -10.57 -18.43
N GLN A 57 0.18 -10.79 -18.33
CA GLN A 57 -0.67 -11.41 -19.34
C GLN A 57 -1.27 -10.31 -20.24
N GLU A 58 -1.11 -10.42 -21.56
CA GLU A 58 -1.69 -9.47 -22.52
C GLU A 58 -2.90 -10.09 -23.20
N ILE A 59 -4.11 -9.62 -22.87
CA ILE A 59 -5.36 -10.05 -23.57
C ILE A 59 -5.39 -9.41 -24.96
N GLY A 60 -4.54 -8.40 -25.20
CA GLY A 60 -4.32 -7.75 -26.49
C GLY A 60 -4.19 -8.73 -27.65
N ASP A 61 -3.48 -9.84 -27.42
CA ASP A 61 -3.12 -10.85 -28.43
C ASP A 61 -4.26 -11.80 -28.82
N ILE A 62 -5.37 -11.82 -28.06
CA ILE A 62 -6.57 -12.57 -28.47
C ILE A 62 -7.24 -11.81 -29.61
N ASP A 63 -6.99 -12.26 -30.83
CA ASP A 63 -7.66 -11.81 -32.05
C ASP A 63 -8.79 -12.77 -32.43
N GLY A 64 -10.01 -12.24 -32.55
CA GLY A 64 -11.09 -12.97 -33.21
C GLY A 64 -11.63 -14.19 -32.46
N LEU A 65 -12.38 -15.02 -33.18
CA LEU A 65 -13.28 -16.05 -32.65
C LEU A 65 -12.52 -17.13 -31.87
N ILE A 66 -12.76 -17.26 -30.57
CA ILE A 66 -12.13 -18.31 -29.72
C ILE A 66 -12.87 -19.65 -29.86
N PHE A 67 -14.16 -19.61 -30.21
CA PHE A 67 -15.06 -20.75 -30.12
C PHE A 67 -15.83 -21.00 -31.41
N ASP A 68 -15.84 -22.27 -31.84
CA ASP A 68 -16.70 -22.81 -32.88
C ASP A 68 -17.95 -23.47 -32.24
N PRO A 69 -19.17 -23.05 -32.62
CA PRO A 69 -20.41 -23.67 -32.13
C PRO A 69 -20.59 -25.15 -32.50
N GLY A 70 -19.83 -25.70 -33.46
CA GLY A 70 -19.95 -27.10 -33.87
C GLY A 70 -21.32 -27.45 -34.49
N PRO A 71 -21.58 -28.74 -34.82
CA PRO A 71 -22.87 -29.17 -35.37
C PRO A 71 -23.95 -29.13 -34.28
N THR A 72 -25.04 -28.41 -34.56
CA THR A 72 -26.09 -28.05 -33.61
C THR A 72 -27.32 -28.95 -33.71
N ASP A 73 -27.76 -29.51 -32.58
CA ASP A 73 -29.16 -29.89 -32.35
C ASP A 73 -30.03 -28.64 -32.16
N SER A 74 -31.35 -28.77 -32.36
CA SER A 74 -32.30 -27.64 -32.40
C SER A 74 -32.37 -26.80 -31.10
N THR A 75 -31.99 -27.37 -29.95
CA THR A 75 -31.91 -26.67 -28.65
C THR A 75 -30.56 -25.97 -28.42
N THR A 76 -29.46 -26.47 -28.99
CA THR A 76 -28.13 -25.83 -28.93
C THR A 76 -27.97 -24.69 -29.94
N THR A 77 -28.83 -24.63 -30.95
CA THR A 77 -28.79 -23.60 -32.02
C THR A 77 -28.96 -22.17 -31.48
N SER A 78 -29.86 -21.95 -30.50
CA SER A 78 -30.13 -20.60 -29.97
C SER A 78 -29.01 -20.07 -29.06
N LEU A 79 -28.37 -20.95 -28.28
CA LEU A 79 -27.22 -20.60 -27.43
C LEU A 79 -25.95 -20.44 -28.26
N ALA A 80 -25.77 -21.29 -29.28
CA ALA A 80 -24.68 -21.17 -30.26
C ALA A 80 -24.72 -19.84 -31.01
N GLN A 81 -25.91 -19.38 -31.42
CA GLN A 81 -26.10 -18.06 -32.04
C GLN A 81 -25.74 -16.90 -31.12
N LYS A 82 -25.86 -17.07 -29.79
CA LYS A 82 -25.50 -16.04 -28.78
C LYS A 82 -24.05 -16.12 -28.31
N ALA A 83 -23.42 -17.29 -28.37
CA ALA A 83 -22.09 -17.50 -27.79
C ALA A 83 -21.02 -16.61 -28.42
N VAL A 84 -21.02 -16.53 -29.75
CA VAL A 84 -20.06 -15.70 -30.50
C VAL A 84 -20.16 -14.21 -30.14
N PRO A 85 -21.33 -13.53 -30.26
CA PRO A 85 -21.43 -12.11 -29.94
C PRO A 85 -21.19 -11.82 -28.45
N GLU A 86 -21.66 -12.68 -27.54
CA GLU A 86 -21.44 -12.48 -26.10
C GLU A 86 -19.98 -12.69 -25.69
N THR A 87 -19.27 -13.63 -26.31
CA THR A 87 -17.83 -13.81 -26.09
C THR A 87 -17.05 -12.62 -26.62
N LYS A 88 -17.38 -12.11 -27.80
CA LYS A 88 -16.77 -10.88 -28.35
C LYS A 88 -17.00 -9.68 -27.42
N ALA A 89 -18.21 -9.55 -26.87
CA ALA A 89 -18.52 -8.50 -25.90
C ALA A 89 -17.71 -8.65 -24.61
N LEU A 90 -17.52 -9.89 -24.13
CA LEU A 90 -16.67 -10.18 -22.98
C LEU A 90 -15.20 -9.84 -23.24
N ILE A 91 -14.63 -10.27 -24.37
CA ILE A 91 -13.23 -9.94 -24.74
C ILE A 91 -13.04 -8.43 -24.78
N LYS A 92 -13.96 -7.71 -25.45
CA LYS A 92 -13.92 -6.25 -25.50
C LYS A 92 -13.96 -5.65 -24.10
N TYR A 93 -14.85 -6.13 -23.23
CA TYR A 93 -14.93 -5.68 -21.85
C TYR A 93 -13.64 -5.92 -21.07
N LEU A 94 -13.02 -7.10 -21.22
CA LEU A 94 -11.77 -7.44 -20.55
C LEU A 94 -10.60 -6.59 -21.06
N LYS A 95 -10.49 -6.35 -22.38
CA LYS A 95 -9.52 -5.41 -22.96
C LYS A 95 -9.70 -4.00 -22.39
N GLU A 96 -10.95 -3.52 -22.24
CA GLU A 96 -11.24 -2.24 -21.59
C GLU A 96 -10.84 -2.20 -20.10
N GLN A 97 -10.95 -3.32 -19.37
CA GLN A 97 -10.48 -3.38 -17.97
C GLN A 97 -8.95 -3.40 -17.89
N GLU A 98 -8.28 -4.20 -18.73
CA GLU A 98 -6.81 -4.26 -18.80
C GLU A 98 -6.23 -2.87 -19.12
N GLN A 99 -6.81 -2.15 -20.09
CA GLN A 99 -6.40 -0.78 -20.40
C GLN A 99 -6.57 0.16 -19.20
N LYS A 100 -7.65 0.03 -18.42
CA LYS A 100 -7.86 0.83 -17.20
C LYS A 100 -6.84 0.52 -16.10
N GLU A 101 -6.35 -0.72 -16.03
CA GLU A 101 -5.33 -1.14 -15.07
C GLU A 101 -3.92 -0.72 -15.50
N LYS A 102 -3.64 -0.78 -16.81
CA LYS A 102 -2.37 -0.31 -17.40
C LYS A 102 -2.25 1.22 -17.38
N LYS A 103 -3.36 1.97 -17.37
CA LYS A 103 -3.36 3.44 -17.34
C LYS A 103 -2.84 3.98 -15.99
N PHE A 104 -1.97 4.99 -16.05
CA PHE A 104 -1.62 5.82 -14.90
C PHE A 104 -2.77 6.78 -14.57
N ASN A 105 -3.15 6.81 -13.30
CA ASN A 105 -4.11 7.77 -12.76
C ASN A 105 -3.35 8.82 -11.97
N GLY A 106 -3.46 10.08 -12.41
CA GLY A 106 -2.86 11.22 -11.73
C GLY A 106 -3.87 11.89 -10.80
N ILE A 107 -3.41 12.39 -9.67
CA ILE A 107 -4.16 13.25 -8.76
C ILE A 107 -3.28 14.45 -8.47
N THR A 108 -3.86 15.64 -8.60
CA THR A 108 -3.26 16.88 -8.11
C THR A 108 -4.16 17.43 -7.02
N GLN A 109 -3.56 17.94 -5.95
CA GLN A 109 -4.30 18.45 -4.81
C GLN A 109 -3.71 19.77 -4.31
N PHE A 110 -4.59 20.65 -3.87
CA PHE A 110 -4.23 21.89 -3.19
C PHE A 110 -5.23 22.14 -2.05
N GLY A 111 -4.78 22.76 -0.97
CA GLY A 111 -5.65 22.95 0.18
C GLY A 111 -5.04 23.78 1.29
N PHE A 112 -5.79 23.87 2.38
CA PHE A 112 -5.42 24.58 3.59
C PHE A 112 -5.17 23.58 4.72
N ALA A 113 -4.18 23.86 5.57
CA ALA A 113 -3.98 23.15 6.82
C ALA A 113 -4.21 24.08 8.02
N GLY A 114 -4.72 23.50 9.09
CA GLY A 114 -4.69 24.10 10.41
C GLY A 114 -4.02 23.12 11.37
N ASP A 115 -3.11 23.64 12.19
CA ASP A 115 -2.42 22.86 13.21
C ASP A 115 -2.84 23.38 14.59
N LYS A 116 -3.15 22.47 15.51
CA LYS A 116 -3.39 22.82 16.92
C LYS A 116 -2.11 22.58 17.71
N THR A 117 -1.24 23.58 17.71
CA THR A 117 -0.11 23.68 18.63
C THR A 117 -0.10 25.10 19.21
N GLY A 118 0.41 25.30 20.42
CA GLY A 118 0.28 26.55 21.20
C GLY A 118 0.94 27.81 20.60
N ALA A 119 1.32 27.82 19.32
CA ALA A 119 1.89 28.95 18.60
C ALA A 119 0.87 29.55 17.61
N THR A 120 0.67 30.85 17.67
CA THR A 120 -0.40 31.63 17.03
C THR A 120 -0.38 31.64 15.49
N SER A 121 -1.57 31.51 14.89
CA SER A 121 -2.04 31.87 13.53
C SER A 121 -1.02 31.82 12.39
N LEU A 122 -1.02 30.71 11.64
CA LEU A 122 -0.20 30.50 10.44
C LEU A 122 -1.11 30.17 9.24
N TYR A 123 -0.93 30.86 8.12
CA TYR A 123 -1.53 30.43 6.84
C TYR A 123 -0.72 29.25 6.31
N LYS A 124 -1.33 28.06 6.29
CA LYS A 124 -0.67 26.84 5.80
C LYS A 124 -1.33 26.38 4.51
N ILE A 125 -0.56 26.34 3.44
CA ILE A 125 -0.99 25.84 2.14
C ILE A 125 -0.39 24.46 1.98
N ASN A 126 -1.20 23.49 1.55
CA ASN A 126 -0.69 22.17 1.18
C ASN A 126 -0.91 21.94 -0.31
N GLY A 127 0.06 21.30 -0.94
CA GLY A 127 0.00 20.84 -2.32
C GLY A 127 0.51 19.42 -2.42
N GLY A 128 0.02 18.67 -3.39
CA GLY A 128 0.51 17.30 -3.59
C GLY A 128 0.15 16.75 -4.95
N ILE A 129 0.93 15.74 -5.35
CA ILE A 129 0.72 14.96 -6.56
C ILE A 129 0.74 13.50 -6.18
N ALA A 130 -0.24 12.74 -6.64
CA ALA A 130 -0.23 11.28 -6.53
C ALA A 130 -0.39 10.66 -7.92
N VAL A 131 0.36 9.60 -8.18
CA VAL A 131 0.30 8.80 -9.38
C VAL A 131 0.09 7.35 -8.96
N SER A 132 -0.90 6.69 -9.55
CA SER A 132 -1.20 5.29 -9.26
C SER A 132 -1.43 4.49 -10.54
N ARG A 133 -0.97 3.24 -10.55
CA ARG A 133 -1.19 2.31 -11.65
C ARG A 133 -1.62 0.96 -11.08
N GLY A 134 -2.56 0.32 -11.77
CA GLY A 134 -3.07 -0.98 -11.36
C GLY A 134 -4.02 -0.93 -10.16
N TYR A 135 -4.63 -2.07 -9.91
CA TYR A 135 -5.53 -2.31 -8.77
C TYR A 135 -5.36 -3.75 -8.27
N TYR A 136 -5.22 -4.70 -9.20
CA TYR A 136 -5.01 -6.11 -8.97
C TYR A 136 -4.35 -6.75 -10.21
N PRO A 137 -3.49 -7.78 -10.07
CA PRO A 137 -2.89 -8.22 -8.80
C PRO A 137 -1.88 -7.18 -8.28
N ASP A 138 -1.35 -6.34 -9.17
CA ASP A 138 -0.35 -5.34 -8.84
C ASP A 138 -0.97 -3.95 -8.68
N LYS A 139 -0.44 -3.21 -7.70
CA LYS A 139 -0.77 -1.81 -7.49
C LYS A 139 0.50 -1.05 -7.14
N PHE A 140 0.82 -0.08 -7.98
CA PHE A 140 1.89 0.87 -7.75
C PHE A 140 1.28 2.21 -7.36
N GLU A 141 1.80 2.82 -6.30
CA GLU A 141 1.48 4.20 -5.93
C GLU A 141 2.75 4.98 -5.66
N PHE A 142 2.79 6.18 -6.20
CA PHE A 142 3.72 7.25 -5.85
C PHE A 142 2.87 8.41 -5.36
N ALA A 143 3.20 9.03 -4.25
CA ALA A 143 2.69 10.35 -3.98
C ALA A 143 3.70 11.23 -3.25
N THR A 144 3.55 12.51 -3.48
CA THR A 144 4.25 13.57 -2.77
C THR A 144 3.21 14.56 -2.24
N ASP A 145 3.42 14.99 -1.01
CA ASP A 145 2.61 16.01 -0.34
C ASP A 145 3.56 16.96 0.40
N MET A 146 3.30 18.24 0.26
CA MET A 146 4.10 19.31 0.84
C MET A 146 3.16 20.31 1.52
N GLY A 147 3.39 20.56 2.79
CA GLY A 147 2.77 21.61 3.59
C GLY A 147 3.75 22.76 3.78
N LEU A 148 3.33 23.94 3.36
CA LEU A 148 4.13 25.16 3.36
C LEU A 148 3.54 26.15 4.36
N VAL A 149 4.41 26.84 5.08
CA VAL A 149 4.03 27.88 6.04
C VAL A 149 4.63 29.21 5.60
N ILE A 150 3.82 30.26 5.67
CA ILE A 150 4.27 31.64 5.49
C ILE A 150 4.19 32.32 6.85
N ASN A 151 5.35 32.68 7.41
CA ASN A 151 5.44 33.40 8.67
C ASN A 151 6.29 34.66 8.48
N ASN A 152 5.73 35.84 8.75
CA ASN A 152 6.40 37.14 8.59
C ASN A 152 7.12 37.34 7.24
N GLY A 153 6.52 36.83 6.15
CA GLY A 153 7.10 36.92 4.79
C GLY A 153 8.20 35.89 4.49
N VAL A 154 8.59 35.05 5.46
CA VAL A 154 9.51 33.93 5.25
C VAL A 154 8.72 32.68 4.90
N PHE A 155 9.14 32.03 3.82
CA PHE A 155 8.58 30.77 3.34
C PHE A 155 9.37 29.61 3.95
N SER A 156 8.70 28.73 4.70
CA SER A 156 9.30 27.50 5.21
C SER A 156 8.49 26.27 4.86
N GLU A 157 9.19 25.18 4.56
CA GLU A 157 8.59 23.85 4.45
C GLU A 157 8.32 23.32 5.86
N ASN A 158 7.06 23.02 6.15
CA ASN A 158 6.64 22.57 7.48
C ASN A 158 6.58 21.03 7.54
N VAL A 159 5.87 20.42 6.59
CA VAL A 159 5.74 18.96 6.49
C VAL A 159 5.93 18.56 5.04
N SER A 160 6.83 17.60 4.80
CA SER A 160 6.99 16.99 3.48
C SER A 160 6.85 15.49 3.59
N ASN A 161 6.21 14.88 2.60
CA ASN A 161 6.12 13.45 2.50
C ASN A 161 6.27 13.03 1.05
N VAL A 162 7.15 12.07 0.80
CA VAL A 162 7.21 11.32 -0.45
C VAL A 162 7.03 9.88 -0.07
N PHE A 163 6.09 9.18 -0.70
CA PHE A 163 5.93 7.75 -0.51
C PHE A 163 5.80 7.02 -1.86
N ILE A 164 6.40 5.84 -1.90
CA ILE A 164 6.31 4.89 -2.99
C ILE A 164 5.87 3.58 -2.37
N THR A 165 4.82 2.98 -2.90
CA THR A 165 4.36 1.66 -2.48
C THR A 165 4.10 0.77 -3.67
N PHE A 166 4.41 -0.50 -3.49
CA PHE A 166 4.08 -1.56 -4.43
C PHE A 166 3.39 -2.69 -3.67
N ASP A 167 2.13 -2.95 -4.01
CA ASP A 167 1.33 -4.03 -3.46
C ASP A 167 1.14 -5.12 -4.52
N HIS A 168 1.34 -6.37 -4.15
CA HIS A 168 1.08 -7.54 -4.99
C HIS A 168 0.15 -8.51 -4.28
N SER A 169 -1.07 -8.67 -4.80
CA SER A 169 -2.01 -9.68 -4.31
C SER A 169 -1.49 -11.08 -4.62
N LEU A 170 -1.55 -11.98 -3.63
CA LEU A 170 -1.18 -13.39 -3.78
C LEU A 170 -2.47 -14.23 -3.97
N PRO A 171 -2.97 -14.39 -5.21
CA PRO A 171 -4.22 -15.10 -5.42
C PRO A 171 -4.13 -16.57 -5.05
N THR A 172 -5.05 -16.97 -4.18
CA THR A 172 -5.45 -18.37 -3.99
C THR A 172 -6.93 -18.47 -4.35
N GLY A 173 -7.22 -18.75 -5.63
CA GLY A 173 -8.58 -18.74 -6.18
C GLY A 173 -9.22 -17.34 -6.17
N ASP A 174 -10.45 -17.24 -5.67
CA ASP A 174 -11.22 -15.98 -5.55
C ASP A 174 -10.84 -15.10 -4.31
N SER A 175 -9.72 -15.41 -3.65
CA SER A 175 -9.31 -14.80 -2.39
C SER A 175 -8.52 -13.51 -2.58
N LEU A 176 -8.92 -12.46 -1.85
CA LEU A 176 -8.22 -11.17 -1.69
C LEU A 176 -7.57 -11.03 -0.30
N PHE A 177 -7.30 -12.17 0.35
CA PHE A 177 -6.93 -12.19 1.76
C PHE A 177 -5.50 -11.71 2.01
N LEU A 178 -4.56 -12.01 1.12
CA LEU A 178 -3.14 -11.77 1.35
C LEU A 178 -2.51 -10.99 0.19
N GLU A 179 -1.76 -9.95 0.53
CA GLU A 179 -0.94 -9.17 -0.40
C GLU A 179 0.46 -8.99 0.19
N ASN A 180 1.49 -9.01 -0.64
CA ASN A 180 2.81 -8.51 -0.25
C ASN A 180 2.85 -7.01 -0.50
N TYR A 181 3.57 -6.26 0.32
CA TYR A 181 3.80 -4.85 0.05
C TYR A 181 5.27 -4.49 0.24
N MET A 182 5.67 -3.44 -0.47
CA MET A 182 6.94 -2.76 -0.33
C MET A 182 6.69 -1.28 -0.20
N VAL A 183 7.49 -0.61 0.61
CA VAL A 183 7.36 0.81 0.87
C VAL A 183 8.72 1.50 0.92
N MET A 184 8.77 2.68 0.31
CA MET A 184 9.83 3.66 0.51
C MET A 184 9.19 4.99 0.86
N THR A 185 9.61 5.62 1.95
CA THR A 185 9.13 6.94 2.34
C THR A 185 10.28 7.90 2.64
N ARG A 186 10.04 9.18 2.39
CA ARG A 186 10.79 10.30 2.94
C ARG A 186 9.82 11.20 3.68
N PHE A 187 10.13 11.57 4.91
CA PHE A 187 9.30 12.41 5.76
C PHE A 187 10.13 13.49 6.44
N SER A 188 9.60 14.71 6.49
CA SER A 188 10.09 15.79 7.36
C SER A 188 8.93 16.43 8.11
N ASP A 189 9.20 16.86 9.34
CA ASP A 189 8.23 17.55 10.20
C ASP A 189 8.97 18.42 11.20
N GLU A 190 8.86 19.74 11.00
CA GLU A 190 9.53 20.73 11.84
C GLU A 190 9.08 20.67 13.31
N PHE A 191 7.80 20.38 13.57
CA PHE A 191 7.25 20.34 14.93
C PHE A 191 7.82 19.18 15.74
N LEU A 192 7.97 18.01 15.12
CA LEU A 192 8.59 16.85 15.74
C LEU A 192 10.13 16.90 15.70
N GLY A 193 10.71 17.98 15.15
CA GLY A 193 12.15 18.13 15.00
C GLY A 193 12.77 17.20 13.97
N ILE A 194 11.98 16.64 13.04
CA ILE A 194 12.44 15.66 12.06
C ILE A 194 12.91 16.41 10.81
N ASP A 195 14.21 16.61 10.71
CA ASP A 195 14.83 17.26 9.55
C ASP A 195 14.66 16.38 8.30
N GLN A 196 15.04 15.11 8.42
CA GLN A 196 14.94 14.11 7.38
C GLN A 196 14.76 12.72 7.99
N ARG A 197 13.72 12.01 7.55
CA ARG A 197 13.57 10.57 7.79
C ARG A 197 13.36 9.84 6.48
N TYR A 198 14.12 8.77 6.27
CA TYR A 198 13.93 7.83 5.18
C TYR A 198 13.52 6.48 5.76
N GLU A 199 12.50 5.86 5.17
CA GLU A 199 12.06 4.53 5.55
C GLU A 199 12.01 3.65 4.32
N LEU A 200 12.55 2.43 4.45
CA LEU A 200 12.49 1.41 3.42
C LEU A 200 12.11 0.08 4.06
N GLY A 201 11.13 -0.61 3.50
CA GLY A 201 10.77 -1.92 3.99
C GLY A 201 9.65 -2.60 3.23
N GLY A 202 9.07 -3.60 3.86
CA GLY A 202 8.01 -4.40 3.27
C GLY A 202 7.48 -5.47 4.21
N GLY A 203 6.47 -6.18 3.75
CA GLY A 203 5.82 -7.22 4.52
C GLY A 203 4.53 -7.68 3.86
N PHE A 204 3.51 -7.93 4.68
CA PHE A 204 2.24 -8.50 4.24
C PHE A 204 1.05 -7.62 4.64
N ILE A 205 0.03 -7.64 3.79
CA ILE A 205 -1.29 -7.09 4.05
C ILE A 205 -2.26 -8.25 4.14
N VAL A 206 -2.88 -8.41 5.31
CA VAL A 206 -4.01 -9.31 5.50
C VAL A 206 -5.30 -8.50 5.42
N ALA A 207 -6.22 -8.85 4.53
CA ALA A 207 -7.41 -8.06 4.26
C ALA A 207 -8.70 -8.90 4.23
N LEU A 208 -9.72 -8.39 4.91
CA LEU A 208 -11.09 -8.86 4.87
C LEU A 208 -11.93 -7.85 4.08
N TRP A 209 -12.53 -8.33 3.00
CA TRP A 209 -13.36 -7.54 2.09
C TRP A 209 -14.83 -7.93 2.26
N SER A 210 -15.71 -6.95 2.38
CA SER A 210 -17.14 -7.20 2.34
C SER A 210 -17.56 -7.80 0.99
N LYS A 211 -18.59 -8.64 1.01
CA LYS A 211 -19.23 -9.14 -0.21
C LYS A 211 -20.13 -8.08 -0.86
N LYS A 212 -20.39 -6.95 -0.19
CA LYS A 212 -21.28 -5.89 -0.69
C LYS A 212 -20.51 -4.93 -1.59
N LEU A 213 -21.01 -4.76 -2.82
CA LEU A 213 -20.48 -3.80 -3.81
C LEU A 213 -21.34 -2.53 -3.87
N THR A 214 -20.74 -1.42 -4.31
CA THR A 214 -21.47 -0.20 -4.71
C THR A 214 -22.43 -0.47 -5.87
N ALA A 215 -23.34 0.47 -6.17
CA ALA A 215 -24.29 0.33 -7.27
C ALA A 215 -23.57 0.14 -8.62
N THR A 216 -22.54 0.94 -8.89
CA THR A 216 -21.69 0.80 -10.07
C THR A 216 -20.99 -0.56 -10.08
N GLY A 217 -20.43 -0.99 -8.95
CA GLY A 217 -19.81 -2.31 -8.84
C GLY A 217 -20.77 -3.47 -9.12
N LYS A 218 -22.03 -3.39 -8.69
CA LYS A 218 -23.06 -4.41 -9.00
C LYS A 218 -23.39 -4.44 -10.49
N SER A 219 -23.50 -3.27 -11.13
CA SER A 219 -23.77 -3.17 -12.58
C SER A 219 -22.61 -3.75 -13.40
N GLU A 220 -21.38 -3.37 -13.08
CA GLU A 220 -20.17 -3.89 -13.73
C GLU A 220 -20.01 -5.41 -13.52
N MET A 221 -20.24 -5.89 -12.30
CA MET A 221 -20.20 -7.32 -11.99
C MET A 221 -21.28 -8.08 -12.76
N LYS A 222 -22.51 -7.54 -12.88
CA LYS A 222 -23.57 -8.15 -13.68
C LYS A 222 -23.18 -8.21 -15.17
N ARG A 223 -22.54 -7.16 -15.69
CA ARG A 223 -22.04 -7.13 -17.08
C ARG A 223 -20.98 -8.20 -17.31
N LEU A 224 -20.02 -8.36 -16.39
CA LEU A 224 -18.98 -9.39 -16.48
C LEU A 224 -19.56 -10.80 -16.35
N LEU A 225 -20.51 -11.02 -15.44
CA LEU A 225 -21.10 -12.35 -15.16
C LEU A 225 -22.19 -12.77 -16.14
N LYS A 226 -22.58 -11.91 -17.08
CA LYS A 226 -23.50 -12.27 -18.17
C LYS A 226 -22.97 -13.46 -18.97
N THR A 227 -21.66 -13.47 -19.21
CA THR A 227 -20.94 -14.57 -19.86
C THR A 227 -19.91 -15.11 -18.89
N ASN A 228 -20.08 -16.37 -18.48
CA ASN A 228 -19.20 -17.03 -17.54
C ASN A 228 -18.50 -18.22 -18.21
N LEU A 229 -17.25 -18.46 -17.82
CA LEU A 229 -16.38 -19.47 -18.39
C LEU A 229 -16.01 -20.47 -17.30
N ALA A 230 -16.18 -21.77 -17.57
CA ALA A 230 -15.55 -22.78 -16.74
C ALA A 230 -14.05 -22.81 -17.04
N ARG A 231 -13.26 -23.26 -16.06
CA ARG A 231 -11.83 -23.50 -16.27
C ARG A 231 -11.65 -24.53 -17.39
N PRO A 232 -10.90 -24.24 -18.46
CA PRO A 232 -10.55 -25.23 -19.46
C PRO A 232 -9.86 -26.43 -18.82
N GLN A 233 -10.19 -27.64 -19.27
CA GLN A 233 -9.46 -28.83 -18.84
C GLN A 233 -8.15 -28.92 -19.63
N PRO A 234 -7.03 -29.31 -18.99
CA PRO A 234 -5.82 -29.66 -19.72
C PRO A 234 -6.16 -30.70 -20.79
N ASP A 235 -5.67 -30.52 -22.01
CA ASP A 235 -5.85 -31.44 -23.14
C ASP A 235 -7.29 -31.57 -23.69
N SER A 236 -8.18 -30.62 -23.39
CA SER A 236 -9.53 -30.58 -23.96
C SER A 236 -9.69 -29.47 -24.99
N ASP A 237 -10.11 -29.86 -26.20
CA ASP A 237 -10.59 -28.94 -27.26
C ASP A 237 -11.90 -28.22 -26.88
N SER A 238 -12.50 -28.52 -25.73
CA SER A 238 -13.83 -28.01 -25.35
C SER A 238 -13.78 -27.02 -24.20
N VAL A 239 -14.57 -25.96 -24.29
CA VAL A 239 -14.72 -24.94 -23.26
C VAL A 239 -16.19 -24.77 -22.93
N ARG A 240 -16.52 -24.85 -21.64
CA ARG A 240 -17.90 -24.67 -21.18
C ARG A 240 -18.17 -23.19 -20.95
N ILE A 241 -19.12 -22.66 -21.72
CA ILE A 241 -19.56 -21.27 -21.67
C ILE A 241 -20.98 -21.24 -21.14
N CYS A 242 -21.26 -20.34 -20.20
CA CYS A 242 -22.58 -20.10 -19.64
C CYS A 242 -23.02 -18.66 -19.93
N ILE A 243 -24.20 -18.49 -20.54
CA ILE A 243 -24.78 -17.19 -20.88
C ILE A 243 -26.13 -17.09 -20.18
N ASP A 244 -26.30 -16.10 -19.30
CA ASP A 244 -27.52 -15.91 -18.50
C ASP A 244 -27.98 -17.20 -17.77
N GLY A 245 -27.02 -18.04 -17.36
CA GLY A 245 -27.26 -19.30 -16.64
C GLY A 245 -27.44 -20.53 -17.54
N GLN A 246 -27.56 -20.38 -18.86
CA GLN A 246 -27.60 -21.49 -19.81
C GLN A 246 -26.19 -21.86 -20.26
N CYS A 247 -25.78 -23.12 -20.11
CA CYS A 247 -24.42 -23.56 -20.40
C CYS A 247 -24.36 -24.57 -21.56
N ALA A 248 -23.35 -24.42 -22.42
CA ALA A 248 -22.97 -25.44 -23.40
C ALA A 248 -21.45 -25.54 -23.54
N ASN A 249 -21.00 -26.66 -24.08
CA ASN A 249 -19.60 -26.87 -24.43
C ASN A 249 -19.40 -26.43 -25.88
N PHE A 250 -18.38 -25.62 -26.10
CA PHE A 250 -17.98 -25.12 -27.41
C PHE A 250 -16.60 -25.63 -27.76
N ARG A 251 -16.34 -25.91 -29.04
CA ARG A 251 -15.01 -26.31 -29.48
C ARG A 251 -14.13 -25.06 -29.61
N GLN A 252 -12.88 -25.13 -29.19
CA GLN A 252 -11.92 -24.06 -29.45
C GLN A 252 -11.58 -24.00 -30.94
N THR A 253 -11.49 -22.79 -31.48
CA THR A 253 -11.12 -22.58 -32.89
C THR A 253 -9.64 -22.93 -33.13
N ASN A 254 -8.78 -22.72 -32.14
CA ASN A 254 -7.38 -23.16 -32.15
C ASN A 254 -7.02 -23.89 -30.86
N PRO A 255 -7.19 -25.23 -30.79
CA PRO A 255 -6.95 -26.02 -29.58
C PRO A 255 -5.50 -26.00 -29.06
N ASN A 256 -4.55 -25.61 -29.92
CA ASN A 256 -3.13 -25.50 -29.54
C ASN A 256 -2.79 -24.12 -28.94
N SER A 257 -3.76 -23.19 -28.88
CA SER A 257 -3.57 -21.87 -28.26
C SER A 257 -3.99 -21.88 -26.79
N ASP A 258 -3.32 -21.08 -25.96
CA ASP A 258 -3.70 -20.86 -24.56
C ASP A 258 -4.85 -19.84 -24.41
N ASP A 259 -5.50 -19.43 -25.51
CA ASP A 259 -6.46 -18.31 -25.55
C ASP A 259 -7.65 -18.52 -24.61
N ALA A 260 -8.17 -19.75 -24.52
CA ALA A 260 -9.27 -20.07 -23.63
C ALA A 260 -8.87 -19.98 -22.15
N GLU A 261 -7.65 -20.42 -21.80
CA GLU A 261 -7.13 -20.33 -20.44
C GLU A 261 -6.78 -18.87 -20.09
N LEU A 262 -6.23 -18.11 -21.04
CA LEU A 262 -5.98 -16.68 -20.90
C LEU A 262 -7.29 -15.92 -20.65
N LEU A 263 -8.33 -16.19 -21.45
CA LEU A 263 -9.65 -15.59 -21.29
C LEU A 263 -10.27 -15.94 -19.93
N TYR A 264 -10.19 -17.21 -19.52
CA TYR A 264 -10.67 -17.65 -18.21
C TYR A 264 -9.96 -16.92 -17.07
N ARG A 265 -8.62 -16.83 -17.12
CA ARG A 265 -7.81 -16.12 -16.12
C ARG A 265 -8.14 -14.64 -16.08
N ALA A 266 -8.21 -13.98 -17.22
CA ALA A 266 -8.61 -12.58 -17.35
C ALA A 266 -10.00 -12.32 -16.75
N HIS A 267 -10.96 -13.22 -16.99
CA HIS A 267 -12.29 -13.15 -16.40
C HIS A 267 -12.25 -13.22 -14.87
N GLN A 268 -11.49 -14.18 -14.31
CA GLN A 268 -11.32 -14.28 -12.85
C GLN A 268 -10.60 -13.05 -12.27
N GLN A 269 -9.55 -12.55 -12.92
CA GLN A 269 -8.85 -11.34 -12.49
C GLN A 269 -9.77 -10.12 -12.50
N ALA A 270 -10.54 -9.91 -13.57
CA ALA A 270 -11.51 -8.82 -13.66
C ALA A 270 -12.58 -8.89 -12.55
N LYS A 271 -13.08 -10.10 -12.25
CA LYS A 271 -14.03 -10.33 -11.14
C LYS A 271 -13.42 -9.92 -9.79
N VAL A 272 -12.17 -10.30 -9.54
CA VAL A 272 -11.45 -9.96 -8.31
C VAL A 272 -11.15 -8.46 -8.23
N ALA A 273 -10.69 -7.85 -9.33
CA ALA A 273 -10.43 -6.42 -9.45
C ALA A 273 -11.69 -5.57 -9.19
N LEU A 274 -12.83 -5.95 -9.78
CA LEU A 274 -14.13 -5.29 -9.54
C LEU A 274 -14.54 -5.38 -8.07
N ARG A 275 -14.34 -6.53 -7.42
CA ARG A 275 -14.58 -6.69 -5.98
C ARG A 275 -13.69 -5.74 -5.19
N LYS A 276 -12.39 -5.71 -5.46
CA LYS A 276 -11.44 -4.82 -4.75
C LYS A 276 -11.80 -3.33 -4.93
N LYS A 277 -12.12 -2.90 -6.16
CA LYS A 277 -12.38 -1.49 -6.52
C LYS A 277 -13.73 -0.94 -6.01
N TYR A 278 -14.77 -1.76 -6.02
CA TYR A 278 -16.14 -1.33 -5.70
C TYR A 278 -16.69 -1.93 -4.40
N ASN A 279 -15.84 -2.56 -3.60
CA ASN A 279 -16.22 -3.04 -2.28
C ASN A 279 -16.62 -1.87 -1.36
N LYS A 280 -17.63 -2.11 -0.52
CA LYS A 280 -18.14 -1.10 0.42
C LYS A 280 -17.37 -1.02 1.74
N PHE A 281 -16.67 -2.08 2.12
CA PHE A 281 -16.01 -2.14 3.43
C PHE A 281 -14.82 -3.07 3.43
N ARG A 282 -13.64 -2.56 3.80
CA ARG A 282 -12.41 -3.34 3.97
C ARG A 282 -11.89 -3.14 5.39
N LEU A 283 -11.55 -4.25 6.03
CA LEU A 283 -10.69 -4.27 7.21
C LEU A 283 -9.38 -4.90 6.80
N ALA A 284 -8.26 -4.26 7.08
CA ALA A 284 -6.95 -4.83 6.79
C ALA A 284 -5.98 -4.60 7.94
N LEU A 285 -4.98 -5.46 8.03
CA LEU A 285 -3.81 -5.28 8.87
C LEU A 285 -2.60 -5.47 7.98
N LEU A 286 -1.84 -4.40 7.82
CA LEU A 286 -0.52 -4.46 7.22
C LEU A 286 0.51 -4.62 8.34
N SER A 287 1.46 -5.53 8.17
CA SER A 287 2.54 -5.77 9.12
C SER A 287 3.85 -6.04 8.38
N GLY A 288 4.95 -5.48 8.87
CA GLY A 288 6.25 -5.71 8.27
C GLY A 288 7.41 -5.10 9.04
N LEU A 289 8.56 -5.07 8.37
CA LEU A 289 9.81 -4.53 8.89
C LEU A 289 10.25 -3.36 8.02
N ILE A 290 10.73 -2.30 8.67
CA ILE A 290 11.28 -1.12 8.01
C ILE A 290 12.64 -0.76 8.59
N ILE A 291 13.55 -0.35 7.71
CA ILE A 291 14.77 0.35 8.07
C ILE A 291 14.46 1.84 8.07
N GLU A 292 14.74 2.49 9.20
CA GLU A 292 14.53 3.91 9.45
C GLU A 292 15.89 4.60 9.56
N ALA A 293 16.20 5.53 8.65
CA ALA A 293 17.32 6.44 8.76
C ALA A 293 16.79 7.84 9.11
N GLU A 294 17.25 8.43 10.19
CA GLU A 294 16.61 9.62 10.78
C GLU A 294 17.64 10.63 11.27
N LYS A 295 17.45 11.90 10.88
CA LYS A 295 18.15 13.07 11.37
C LYS A 295 17.16 13.99 12.07
N ILE A 296 17.47 14.39 13.31
CA ILE A 296 16.60 15.20 14.16
C ILE A 296 17.34 16.42 14.69
N THR A 297 16.59 17.52 14.84
CA THR A 297 16.96 18.71 15.58
C THR A 297 15.89 19.00 16.63
N ALA A 298 16.26 19.10 17.91
CA ALA A 298 15.36 19.54 18.97
C ALA A 298 15.51 21.04 19.17
N THR A 299 14.38 21.76 19.20
CA THR A 299 14.33 23.18 19.58
C THR A 299 13.25 23.37 20.63
N ASP A 300 13.60 23.96 21.77
CA ASP A 300 12.65 24.27 22.83
C ASP A 300 13.05 25.55 23.57
N THR A 301 12.08 26.16 24.26
CA THR A 301 12.32 27.35 25.08
C THR A 301 12.20 27.00 26.56
N LEU A 302 13.33 27.07 27.28
CA LEU A 302 13.47 26.62 28.65
C LEU A 302 13.74 27.79 29.59
N TYR A 303 13.35 27.66 30.85
CA TYR A 303 13.67 28.64 31.90
C TYR A 303 15.01 28.29 32.53
N THR A 304 15.93 29.26 32.51
CA THR A 304 17.31 29.14 33.02
C THR A 304 17.57 30.19 34.10
N ILE A 305 18.75 30.15 34.73
CA ILE A 305 19.23 31.21 35.62
C ILE A 305 19.27 32.62 34.97
N LEU A 306 19.37 32.70 33.64
CA LEU A 306 19.36 33.95 32.87
C LEU A 306 17.96 34.29 32.32
N GLY A 307 16.92 33.58 32.77
CA GLY A 307 15.55 33.72 32.30
C GLY A 307 15.21 32.76 31.16
N LYS A 308 14.20 33.13 30.36
CA LYS A 308 13.68 32.30 29.28
C LYS A 308 14.63 32.31 28.08
N GLN A 309 15.23 31.16 27.76
CA GLN A 309 16.20 31.01 26.67
C GLN A 309 15.76 29.93 25.69
N GLN A 310 16.00 30.16 24.40
CA GLN A 310 15.75 29.17 23.36
C GLN A 310 17.01 28.34 23.14
N PHE A 311 16.84 27.01 23.14
CA PHE A 311 17.90 26.05 22.89
C PHE A 311 17.59 25.28 21.62
N THR A 312 18.62 25.05 20.81
CA THR A 312 18.56 24.22 19.62
C THR A 312 19.73 23.26 19.62
N GLN A 313 19.44 21.97 19.42
CA GLN A 313 20.46 20.92 19.35
C GLN A 313 20.16 19.99 18.18
N SER A 314 21.14 19.82 17.30
CA SER A 314 21.10 18.80 16.24
C SER A 314 21.73 17.50 16.75
N TYR A 315 21.10 16.38 16.44
CA TYR A 315 21.56 15.04 16.83
C TYR A 315 22.16 14.31 15.65
N ASP A 316 23.11 13.41 15.87
CA ASP A 316 23.64 12.57 14.79
C ASP A 316 22.55 11.72 14.14
N ALA A 317 22.74 11.42 12.85
CA ALA A 317 21.82 10.58 12.12
C ALA A 317 21.82 9.17 12.71
N THR A 318 20.63 8.60 12.88
CA THR A 318 20.44 7.24 13.39
C THR A 318 19.94 6.31 12.31
N LEU A 319 20.27 5.02 12.44
CA LEU A 319 19.77 3.95 11.56
C LEU A 319 19.19 2.84 12.44
N LYS A 320 17.89 2.60 12.34
CA LYS A 320 17.16 1.65 13.19
C LYS A 320 16.35 0.67 12.34
N LEU A 321 16.24 -0.56 12.81
CA LEU A 321 15.26 -1.52 12.28
C LEU A 321 14.01 -1.42 13.15
N ARG A 322 12.82 -1.46 12.56
CA ARG A 322 11.56 -1.26 13.28
C ARG A 322 10.49 -2.21 12.77
N TRP A 323 9.59 -2.59 13.66
CA TRP A 323 8.34 -3.22 13.28
C TRP A 323 7.33 -2.15 12.90
N GLU A 324 6.57 -2.39 11.83
CA GLU A 324 5.41 -1.59 11.52
C GLU A 324 4.13 -2.42 11.54
N MET A 325 3.07 -1.80 12.04
CA MET A 325 1.71 -2.32 11.98
C MET A 325 0.78 -1.20 11.54
N ARG A 326 -0.05 -1.47 10.53
CA ARG A 326 -1.03 -0.53 10.00
C ARG A 326 -2.39 -1.20 9.91
N PRO A 327 -3.18 -1.22 10.99
CA PRO A 327 -4.61 -1.52 10.86
C PRO A 327 -5.23 -0.50 9.88
N THR A 328 -6.17 -0.94 9.06
CA THR A 328 -6.81 -0.09 8.06
C THR A 328 -8.29 -0.41 7.99
N ILE A 329 -9.10 0.62 8.05
CA ILE A 329 -10.54 0.55 7.85
C ILE A 329 -10.88 1.43 6.66
N ASP A 330 -11.38 0.84 5.58
CA ASP A 330 -11.91 1.59 4.43
C ASP A 330 -13.43 1.39 4.34
N VAL A 331 -14.17 2.48 4.29
CA VAL A 331 -15.63 2.52 4.17
C VAL A 331 -16.00 3.29 2.91
N LYS A 332 -16.74 2.67 2.00
CA LYS A 332 -17.17 3.26 0.73
C LYS A 332 -18.62 2.86 0.42
N PRO A 333 -19.63 3.44 1.09
CA PRO A 333 -21.01 2.97 0.95
C PRO A 333 -21.59 3.25 -0.45
N THR A 334 -21.07 4.28 -1.12
CA THR A 334 -21.42 4.71 -2.48
C THR A 334 -20.15 5.09 -3.24
N ASP A 335 -20.25 5.33 -4.55
CA ASP A 335 -19.13 5.86 -5.33
C ASP A 335 -18.93 7.39 -5.18
N LYS A 336 -19.77 8.05 -4.38
CA LYS A 336 -19.70 9.50 -4.15
C LYS A 336 -18.84 9.88 -2.95
N TRP A 337 -18.58 8.97 -2.03
CA TRP A 337 -17.73 9.28 -0.88
C TRP A 337 -17.05 8.03 -0.33
N SER A 338 -15.90 8.22 0.29
CA SER A 338 -15.17 7.18 1.01
C SER A 338 -14.54 7.75 2.27
N PHE A 339 -14.50 6.94 3.31
CA PHE A 339 -13.83 7.26 4.56
C PHE A 339 -12.80 6.19 4.86
N LYS A 340 -11.61 6.60 5.30
CA LYS A 340 -10.48 5.71 5.57
C LYS A 340 -9.81 6.08 6.88
N ILE A 341 -9.55 5.10 7.73
CA ILE A 341 -8.73 5.26 8.94
C ILE A 341 -7.53 4.32 8.82
N ARG A 342 -6.34 4.88 8.98
CA ARG A 342 -5.05 4.18 8.85
C ARG A 342 -4.13 4.59 9.98
N PRO A 343 -4.27 4.01 11.18
CA PRO A 343 -3.26 4.13 12.21
C PRO A 343 -1.99 3.41 11.74
N PHE A 344 -0.86 4.06 11.90
CA PHE A 344 0.47 3.55 11.66
C PHE A 344 1.18 3.48 13.00
N ILE A 345 1.59 2.28 13.39
CA ILE A 345 2.25 2.00 14.65
C ILE A 345 3.64 1.51 14.30
N LYS A 346 4.65 2.22 14.80
CA LYS A 346 6.05 1.83 14.68
C LYS A 346 6.58 1.47 16.05
N MET A 347 7.16 0.27 16.15
CA MET A 347 7.70 -0.26 17.39
C MET A 347 9.20 -0.52 17.25
N PRO A 348 9.98 -0.39 18.34
CA PRO A 348 11.39 -0.73 18.34
C PRO A 348 11.58 -2.25 18.23
N MET A 349 12.79 -2.67 17.84
CA MET A 349 13.15 -4.08 18.01
C MET A 349 13.30 -4.41 19.50
N PRO A 350 13.07 -5.67 19.91
CA PRO A 350 13.18 -6.07 21.32
C PRO A 350 14.53 -5.74 21.98
N TRP A 351 15.62 -5.72 21.22
CA TRP A 351 16.96 -5.37 21.71
C TRP A 351 17.25 -3.86 21.76
N GLU A 352 16.36 -3.02 21.20
CA GLU A 352 16.43 -1.55 21.17
C GLU A 352 15.15 -0.94 21.79
N TRP A 353 14.50 -1.67 22.72
CA TRP A 353 13.16 -1.33 23.21
C TRP A 353 13.07 0.04 23.89
N TYR A 354 14.13 0.45 24.58
CA TYR A 354 14.19 1.69 25.34
C TYR A 354 15.22 2.66 24.76
N SER A 355 14.79 3.90 24.55
CA SER A 355 15.69 5.05 24.39
C SER A 355 16.06 5.57 25.78
N THR A 356 17.36 5.58 26.11
CA THR A 356 17.88 6.03 27.41
C THR A 356 18.92 7.12 27.21
N VAL A 357 18.79 8.21 27.96
CA VAL A 357 19.71 9.34 27.97
C VAL A 357 20.16 9.57 29.40
N ASN A 358 21.48 9.60 29.62
CA ASN A 358 22.09 9.74 30.93
C ASN A 358 23.02 10.94 30.95
N SER A 359 22.95 11.76 31.99
CA SER A 359 23.88 12.87 32.20
C SER A 359 23.92 13.23 33.68
N HIS A 360 25.11 13.41 34.25
CA HIS A 360 25.31 13.88 35.62
C HIS A 360 24.49 13.14 36.70
N GLY A 361 24.33 11.82 36.57
CA GLY A 361 23.53 10.99 37.50
C GLY A 361 22.02 10.99 37.26
N PHE A 362 21.52 11.78 36.31
CA PHE A 362 20.13 11.79 35.89
C PHE A 362 19.91 10.87 34.68
N THR A 363 18.76 10.18 34.67
CA THR A 363 18.39 9.20 33.64
C THR A 363 17.01 9.53 33.09
N SER A 364 16.90 9.65 31.78
CA SER A 364 15.62 9.73 31.07
C SER A 364 15.44 8.50 30.20
N LYS A 365 14.47 7.64 30.53
CA LYS A 365 14.19 6.38 29.83
C LYS A 365 12.76 6.33 29.31
N ALA A 366 12.58 6.00 28.03
CA ALA A 366 11.26 5.87 27.40
C ALA A 366 11.26 4.75 26.35
N ILE A 367 10.10 4.15 26.09
CA ILE A 367 9.93 3.17 25.01
C ILE A 367 9.92 3.93 23.68
N ASP A 368 10.72 3.50 22.71
CA ASP A 368 10.91 4.20 21.42
C ASP A 368 9.91 3.73 20.36
N TYR A 369 8.64 4.14 20.53
CA TYR A 369 7.56 3.88 19.60
C TYR A 369 6.96 5.17 19.03
N ARG A 370 6.36 5.04 17.84
CA ARG A 370 5.69 6.14 17.14
C ARG A 370 4.29 5.72 16.70
N LEU A 371 3.36 6.67 16.76
CA LEU A 371 2.00 6.51 16.25
C LEU A 371 1.74 7.61 15.21
N ASP A 372 1.14 7.25 14.09
CA ASP A 372 0.61 8.17 13.10
C ASP A 372 -0.83 7.76 12.77
N LEU A 373 -1.80 8.47 13.34
CA LEU A 373 -3.21 8.21 13.10
C LEU A 373 -3.70 9.10 11.98
N LEU A 374 -3.98 8.51 10.82
CA LEU A 374 -4.56 9.21 9.68
C LEU A 374 -6.03 8.82 9.46
N ALA A 375 -6.93 9.80 9.54
CA ALA A 375 -8.31 9.68 9.11
C ALA A 375 -8.56 10.57 7.90
N ASN A 376 -9.22 10.05 6.88
CA ASN A 376 -9.51 10.78 5.65
C ASN A 376 -10.94 10.51 5.16
N LEU A 377 -11.70 11.59 4.90
CA LEU A 377 -12.97 11.59 4.21
C LEU A 377 -12.82 12.25 2.83
N THR A 378 -13.02 11.47 1.77
CA THR A 378 -13.07 11.95 0.39
C THR A 378 -14.51 12.03 -0.10
N ILE A 379 -14.94 13.19 -0.59
CA ILE A 379 -16.26 13.45 -1.17
C ILE A 379 -16.09 13.85 -2.63
N LYS A 380 -16.78 13.17 -3.52
CA LYS A 380 -16.79 13.44 -4.95
C LYS A 380 -17.75 14.59 -5.26
N LEU A 381 -17.25 15.61 -5.95
CA LEU A 381 -18.01 16.81 -6.30
C LEU A 381 -18.57 16.73 -7.72
N ALA A 382 -17.72 16.37 -8.69
CA ALA A 382 -18.10 16.31 -10.10
C ALA A 382 -17.23 15.32 -10.89
N ASP A 383 -17.78 14.84 -12.01
CA ASP A 383 -17.08 14.05 -13.03
C ASP A 383 -17.27 14.70 -14.40
N TRP A 384 -16.21 14.74 -15.20
CA TRP A 384 -16.30 15.13 -16.60
C TRP A 384 -15.12 14.57 -17.39
N SER A 385 -15.38 13.98 -18.56
CA SER A 385 -14.33 13.57 -19.52
C SER A 385 -13.13 12.85 -18.90
N ASN A 386 -13.38 11.77 -18.14
CA ASN A 386 -12.38 10.98 -17.39
C ASN A 386 -11.64 11.71 -16.26
N LYS A 387 -12.06 12.92 -15.92
CA LYS A 387 -11.60 13.69 -14.76
C LYS A 387 -12.62 13.66 -13.65
N GLN A 388 -12.15 13.73 -12.41
CA GLN A 388 -12.98 13.76 -11.22
C GLN A 388 -12.49 14.86 -10.29
N ALA A 389 -13.40 15.73 -9.84
CA ALA A 389 -13.16 16.64 -8.71
C ALA A 389 -13.63 16.00 -7.40
N SER A 390 -12.82 16.13 -6.36
CA SER A 390 -13.18 15.74 -5.00
C SER A 390 -12.71 16.76 -3.95
N LEU A 391 -13.42 16.77 -2.83
CA LEU A 391 -13.00 17.38 -1.58
C LEU A 391 -12.46 16.29 -0.67
N ASP A 392 -11.32 16.53 -0.03
CA ASP A 392 -10.67 15.61 0.90
C ASP A 392 -10.52 16.33 2.25
N VAL A 393 -11.06 15.73 3.30
CA VAL A 393 -10.97 16.22 4.68
C VAL A 393 -10.12 15.24 5.46
N GLN A 394 -8.96 15.68 5.90
CA GLN A 394 -7.97 14.86 6.57
C GLN A 394 -7.75 15.34 8.01
N TYR A 395 -7.64 14.38 8.91
CA TYR A 395 -7.14 14.60 10.26
C TYR A 395 -6.00 13.63 10.54
N ARG A 396 -4.85 14.15 10.96
CA ARG A 396 -3.65 13.38 11.25
C ARG A 396 -3.12 13.70 12.64
N ILE A 397 -2.81 12.68 13.43
CA ILE A 397 -2.10 12.82 14.70
C ILE A 397 -0.78 12.08 14.58
N LEU A 398 0.32 12.81 14.72
CA LEU A 398 1.65 12.25 14.83
C LEU A 398 2.07 12.29 16.29
N TYR A 399 2.53 11.15 16.82
CA TYR A 399 2.99 11.02 18.18
C TYR A 399 4.31 10.24 18.23
N ASP A 400 5.31 10.85 18.84
CA ASP A 400 6.62 10.26 19.14
C ASP A 400 6.78 10.15 20.66
N ASN A 401 6.86 8.92 21.17
CA ASN A 401 6.93 8.71 22.61
C ASN A 401 8.31 9.05 23.19
N ALA A 402 9.36 8.86 22.39
CA ALA A 402 10.75 9.01 22.81
C ALA A 402 11.55 9.79 21.75
N PRO A 403 11.18 11.06 21.49
CA PRO A 403 11.98 11.91 20.61
C PRO A 403 13.41 11.99 21.14
N GLN A 404 14.35 12.26 20.22
CA GLN A 404 15.73 12.53 20.59
C GLN A 404 15.78 13.70 21.57
N ARG A 405 16.59 13.53 22.61
CA ARG A 405 16.62 14.41 23.77
C ARG A 405 17.98 14.35 24.45
N ASN A 406 18.39 15.43 25.09
CA ASN A 406 19.61 15.48 25.89
C ASN A 406 19.42 16.37 27.11
N PHE A 407 20.12 16.04 28.19
CA PHE A 407 20.24 16.94 29.33
C PHE A 407 21.20 18.07 28.97
N LEU A 408 20.79 19.30 29.24
CA LEU A 408 21.63 20.48 29.19
C LEU A 408 22.53 20.55 30.43
N ASP A 409 23.50 21.46 30.41
CA ASP A 409 24.39 21.70 31.54
C ASP A 409 23.58 22.05 32.81
N PRO A 410 23.76 21.31 33.93
CA PRO A 410 23.08 21.61 35.19
C PRO A 410 23.29 23.04 35.69
N LEU A 411 24.40 23.69 35.33
CA LEU A 411 24.69 25.08 35.68
C LEU A 411 23.68 26.09 35.09
N LEU A 412 22.91 25.67 34.09
CA LEU A 412 21.87 26.51 33.48
C LEU A 412 20.57 26.54 34.30
N SER A 413 20.37 25.60 35.23
CA SER A 413 19.12 25.51 36.01
C SER A 413 19.15 26.30 37.31
N THR A 414 18.01 26.91 37.65
CA THR A 414 17.82 27.68 38.89
C THR A 414 17.81 26.83 40.16
N ASP A 415 17.51 25.53 40.03
CA ASP A 415 17.37 24.57 41.14
C ASP A 415 18.49 23.51 41.16
N GLY A 416 19.47 23.61 40.25
CA GLY A 416 20.53 22.63 40.08
C GLY A 416 20.09 21.29 39.46
N LEU A 417 18.82 21.15 39.05
CA LEU A 417 18.32 19.99 38.31
C LEU A 417 18.60 20.18 36.80
N PRO A 418 19.10 19.17 36.08
CA PRO A 418 19.40 19.34 34.66
C PRO A 418 18.11 19.52 33.85
N LEU A 419 18.13 20.51 32.97
CA LEU A 419 17.05 20.76 32.02
C LEU A 419 17.13 19.71 30.89
N LEU A 420 15.98 19.15 30.50
CA LEU A 420 15.90 18.18 29.40
C LEU A 420 15.42 18.89 28.12
N LEU A 421 16.30 19.02 27.15
CA LEU A 421 15.94 19.48 25.81
C LEU A 421 15.42 18.28 24.98
N ALA A 422 14.22 18.40 24.43
CA ALA A 422 13.60 17.38 23.57
C ALA A 422 12.72 18.04 22.51
N ALA A 423 12.53 17.37 21.37
CA ALA A 423 11.53 17.79 20.40
C ALA A 423 10.09 17.56 20.92
N GLN A 424 9.11 18.24 20.33
CA GLN A 424 7.71 18.04 20.70
C GLN A 424 7.28 16.60 20.40
N LYS A 425 6.46 16.04 21.29
CA LYS A 425 5.99 14.66 21.16
C LYS A 425 4.80 14.50 20.22
N THR A 426 4.00 15.55 20.04
CA THR A 426 2.71 15.44 19.35
C THR A 426 2.52 16.57 18.35
N HIS A 427 2.06 16.22 17.16
CA HIS A 427 1.62 17.17 16.14
C HIS A 427 0.25 16.75 15.59
N GLN A 428 -0.73 17.65 15.66
CA GLN A 428 -2.09 17.44 15.15
C GLN A 428 -2.34 18.34 13.95
N ILE A 429 -2.72 17.73 12.83
CA ILE A 429 -2.89 18.39 11.54
C ILE A 429 -4.32 18.14 11.05
N VAL A 430 -5.02 19.21 10.70
CA VAL A 430 -6.30 19.17 9.99
C VAL A 430 -6.08 19.74 8.59
N ARG A 431 -6.46 19.01 7.54
CA ARG A 431 -6.36 19.49 6.16
C ARG A 431 -7.71 19.45 5.45
N LEU A 432 -7.95 20.49 4.67
CA LEU A 432 -9.04 20.57 3.72
C LEU A 432 -8.44 20.74 2.32
N MET A 433 -8.60 19.75 1.45
CA MET A 433 -7.94 19.71 0.14
C MET A 433 -8.95 19.53 -0.99
N PHE A 434 -8.77 20.29 -2.06
CA PHE A 434 -9.46 20.10 -3.33
C PHE A 434 -8.56 19.28 -4.25
N GLN A 435 -9.12 18.22 -4.82
CA GLN A 435 -8.42 17.23 -5.61
C GLN A 435 -9.00 17.16 -7.01
N VAL A 436 -8.12 17.04 -8.01
CA VAL A 436 -8.49 16.72 -9.39
C VAL A 436 -7.75 15.46 -9.80
N LYS A 437 -8.51 14.42 -10.15
CA LYS A 437 -8.03 13.14 -10.69
C LYS A 437 -8.18 13.10 -12.21
N PHE A 438 -7.23 12.51 -12.94
CA PHE A 438 -7.21 12.38 -14.42
C PHE A 438 -6.59 11.07 -14.94
#